data_AF-A0A497IKR0-F1
#
_entry.id   AF-A0A497IKR0-F1
#
_cell.length_a   1.000
_cell.length_b   1.000
_cell.length_c   1.000
_cell.angle_alpha   90.00
_cell.angle_beta   90.00
_cell.angle_gamma   90.00
#
_symmetry.space_group_name_H-M   'P 1'
#
loop_
_entity.id
_entity.type
_entity.pdbx_description
1 polymer ?
#
loop_
_entity_poly.entity_id
_entity_poly.type
_entity_poly.pdbx_seq_one_letter_code
_entity_poly.pdbx_strand_id
1 'polypeptide(L)' 'MNRKYWIQRAVRKRGSLSRQLGIPEEENIPVALLRKIAKAKIGSTIENPTKKGRRRYTVTRLLKRRAVLALTLKQLKK' A
#
# COMPACT_ATOMS: atom_id res chain seq x y z
N MET A 1 28.89 0.10 13.73
CA MET A 1 28.18 0.98 12.76
C MET A 1 26.80 0.38 12.45
N ASN A 2 25.72 0.89 13.05
CA ASN A 2 24.38 0.38 12.79
C ASN A 2 23.82 1.07 11.52
N ARG A 3 24.04 0.49 10.34
CA ARG A 3 23.55 1.05 9.05
C ARG A 3 22.03 0.93 8.99
N LYS A 4 21.32 1.95 9.51
CA LYS A 4 19.86 2.06 9.35
C LYS A 4 19.54 2.38 7.89
N TYR A 5 19.10 1.38 7.13
CA TYR A 5 18.66 1.57 5.75
C TYR A 5 17.35 2.37 5.70
N TRP A 6 17.15 3.11 4.61
CA TRP A 6 15.96 3.96 4.42
C TRP A 6 14.64 3.19 4.55
N ILE A 7 14.64 1.90 4.17
CA ILE A 7 13.47 1.00 4.21
C ILE A 7 12.96 0.82 5.63
N GLN A 8 13.86 0.62 6.61
CA GLN A 8 13.49 0.40 8.02
C GLN A 8 12.74 1.62 8.59
N ARG A 9 13.13 2.84 8.18
CA ARG A 9 12.41 4.07 8.55
C ARG A 9 11.02 4.11 7.91
N ALA A 10 10.89 3.63 6.67
CA ALA A 10 9.63 3.63 5.92
C ALA A 10 8.61 2.61 6.45
N VAL A 11 9.06 1.45 6.95
CA VAL A 11 8.18 0.37 7.47
C VAL A 11 7.94 0.43 8.99
N ARG A 12 8.41 1.49 9.67
CA ARG A 12 8.36 1.61 11.14
C ARG A 12 6.96 1.41 11.74
N LYS A 13 5.90 1.86 11.05
CA LYS A 13 4.50 1.67 11.48
C LYS A 13 3.86 0.50 10.73
N ARG A 14 3.97 -0.70 11.30
CA ARG A 14 3.28 -1.91 10.81
C ARG A 14 1.76 -1.68 10.72
N GLY A 15 1.12 -2.30 9.73
CA GLY A 15 -0.33 -2.24 9.53
C GLY A 15 -0.90 -0.92 8.98
N SER A 16 -0.08 0.13 8.87
CA SER A 16 -0.56 1.47 8.50
C SER A 16 -1.25 1.55 7.14
N LEU A 17 -0.81 0.73 6.16
CA LEU A 17 -1.47 0.62 4.86
C LEU A 17 -2.74 -0.25 4.94
N SER A 18 -2.71 -1.36 5.69
CA SER A 18 -3.86 -2.25 5.87
C SER A 18 -5.05 -1.49 6.50
N ARG A 19 -4.81 -0.77 7.60
CA ARG A 19 -5.82 0.10 8.24
C ARG A 19 -6.36 1.16 7.29
N GLN A 20 -5.48 1.78 6.50
CA GLN A 20 -5.89 2.79 5.51
C GLN A 20 -6.78 2.22 4.41
N LEU A 21 -6.56 0.96 4.02
CA LEU A 21 -7.36 0.26 3.02
C LEU A 21 -8.63 -0.40 3.61
N GLY A 22 -8.75 -0.46 4.93
CA GLY A 22 -9.79 -1.22 5.63
C GLY A 22 -9.63 -2.74 5.47
N ILE A 23 -8.39 -3.21 5.32
CA ILE A 23 -8.06 -4.63 5.22
C ILE A 23 -7.46 -5.05 6.58
N PRO A 24 -7.86 -6.18 7.18
CA PRO A 24 -7.23 -6.71 8.39
C PRO A 24 -5.70 -6.85 8.23
N GLU A 25 -4.93 -6.69 9.31
CA GLU A 25 -3.45 -6.72 9.23
C GLU A 25 -2.92 -8.13 8.97
N GLU A 26 -3.67 -9.13 9.42
CA GLU A 26 -3.45 -10.56 9.23
C GLU A 26 -3.66 -10.96 7.77
N GLU A 27 -4.46 -10.17 7.03
CA GLU A 27 -4.76 -10.42 5.64
C GLU A 27 -3.75 -9.78 4.68
N ASN A 28 -3.39 -10.56 3.67
CA ASN A 28 -2.56 -10.06 2.58
C ASN A 28 -3.30 -9.02 1.74
N ILE A 29 -2.71 -7.83 1.62
CA ILE A 29 -3.17 -6.81 0.67
C ILE A 29 -2.99 -7.32 -0.77
N PRO A 30 -4.06 -7.37 -1.59
CA PRO A 30 -3.99 -7.86 -2.95
C PRO A 30 -3.08 -7.02 -3.85
N VAL A 31 -2.22 -7.68 -4.64
CA VAL A 31 -1.31 -7.02 -5.59
C VAL A 31 -2.08 -6.20 -6.64
N ALA A 32 -3.24 -6.70 -7.09
CA ALA A 32 -4.09 -6.01 -8.05
C ALA A 32 -4.55 -4.62 -7.54
N LEU A 33 -4.98 -4.56 -6.27
CA LEU A 33 -5.37 -3.30 -5.62
C LEU A 33 -4.18 -2.34 -5.53
N LEU A 34 -3.02 -2.83 -5.09
CA LEU A 34 -1.81 -2.00 -5.00
C LEU A 34 -1.39 -1.43 -6.36
N ARG A 35 -1.42 -2.25 -7.42
CA ARG A 35 -1.11 -1.80 -8.80
C ARG A 35 -2.09 -0.74 -9.29
N LYS A 36 -3.39 -0.89 -8.98
CA LYS A 36 -4.41 0.09 -9.36
C LYS A 36 -4.16 1.44 -8.69
N ILE A 37 -3.87 1.44 -7.39
CA ILE A 37 -3.50 2.66 -6.65
C ILE A 37 -2.23 3.32 -7.21
N ALA A 38 -1.19 2.51 -7.50
CA ALA A 38 0.08 3.02 -8.01
C ALA A 38 -0.06 3.70 -9.39
N LYS A 39 -0.93 3.15 -10.26
CA LYS A 39 -1.19 3.71 -11.60
C LYS A 39 -2.10 4.94 -11.59
N ALA A 40 -3.01 5.03 -10.62
CA ALA A 40 -3.99 6.10 -10.56
C ALA A 40 -3.37 7.50 -10.35
N LYS A 41 -4.05 8.53 -10.88
CA LYS A 41 -3.67 9.94 -10.70
C LYS A 41 -3.97 10.38 -9.26
N ILE A 42 -3.09 11.18 -8.67
CA ILE A 42 -3.34 11.76 -7.34
C ILE A 42 -4.58 12.66 -7.42
N GLY A 43 -5.49 12.53 -6.45
CA GLY A 43 -6.78 13.22 -6.41
C GLY A 43 -7.92 12.44 -7.09
N SER A 44 -7.63 11.42 -7.89
CA SER A 44 -8.67 10.58 -8.49
C SER A 44 -9.26 9.59 -7.49
N THR A 45 -10.53 9.25 -7.68
CA THR A 45 -11.19 8.16 -6.95
C THR A 45 -11.11 6.89 -7.78
N ILE A 46 -10.64 5.80 -7.17
CA ILE A 46 -10.61 4.48 -7.80
C ILE A 46 -11.58 3.53 -7.11
N GLU A 47 -12.12 2.59 -7.88
CA GLU A 47 -12.85 1.46 -7.33
C GLU A 47 -11.91 0.30 -7.03
N ASN A 48 -12.16 -0.40 -5.94
CA ASN A 48 -11.40 -1.58 -5.53
C ASN A 48 -11.70 -2.73 -6.51
N PRO A 49 -10.69 -3.29 -7.20
CA PRO A 49 -10.89 -4.41 -8.11
C PRO A 49 -11.07 -5.75 -7.37
N THR A 50 -11.05 -5.75 -6.04
CA THR A 50 -11.12 -6.94 -5.19
C THR A 50 -12.24 -6.83 -4.16
N LYS A 51 -12.61 -7.97 -3.58
CA LYS A 51 -13.61 -8.03 -2.49
C LYS A 51 -13.03 -7.65 -1.11
N LYS A 52 -11.72 -7.40 -1.01
CA LYS A 52 -11.02 -7.15 0.27
C LYS A 52 -10.83 -5.66 0.50
N GLY A 53 -11.28 -5.17 1.66
CA GLY A 53 -11.20 -3.77 2.04
C GLY A 53 -12.34 -2.92 1.51
N ARG A 54 -12.18 -1.60 1.56
CA ARG A 54 -13.21 -0.64 1.12
C ARG A 54 -13.46 -0.70 -0.39
N ARG A 55 -14.67 -0.33 -0.81
CA ARG A 55 -15.08 -0.33 -2.23
C ARG A 55 -14.44 0.76 -3.08
N ARG A 56 -14.18 1.95 -2.52
CA ARG A 56 -13.60 3.09 -3.24
C ARG A 56 -12.54 3.78 -2.41
N TYR A 57 -11.56 4.38 -3.10
CA TYR A 57 -10.46 5.12 -2.49
C TYR A 57 -10.15 6.39 -3.25
N THR A 58 -10.04 7.51 -2.55
CA THR A 58 -9.42 8.72 -3.08
C THR A 58 -7.90 8.56 -3.00
N VAL A 59 -7.22 8.70 -4.14
CA VAL A 59 -5.78 8.47 -4.24
C VAL A 59 -5.03 9.70 -3.76
N THR A 60 -4.64 9.68 -2.49
CA THR A 60 -3.76 10.71 -1.91
C THR A 60 -2.29 10.42 -2.21
N ARG A 61 -1.43 11.45 -2.11
CA ARG A 61 0.04 11.28 -2.20
C ARG A 61 0.57 10.20 -1.25
N LEU A 62 0.06 10.19 -0.02
CA LEU A 62 0.46 9.24 1.01
C LEU A 62 0.03 7.81 0.66
N LEU A 63 -1.21 7.63 0.21
CA LEU A 63 -1.73 6.32 -0.21
C LEU A 63 -0.90 5.75 -1.37
N LYS A 64 -0.65 6.57 -2.40
CA LYS A 64 0.14 6.17 -3.56
C LYS A 64 1.56 5.77 -3.17
N ARG A 65 2.25 6.58 -2.35
CA ARG A 65 3.60 6.28 -1.86
C ARG A 65 3.66 4.96 -1.10
N ARG A 66 2.69 4.71 -0.21
CA ARG A 66 2.60 3.45 0.56
C ARG A 66 2.32 2.25 -0.34
N ALA A 67 1.44 2.39 -1.33
CA ALA A 67 1.13 1.32 -2.27
C ALA A 67 2.34 0.94 -3.14
N VAL A 68 3.10 1.93 -3.62
CA VAL A 68 4.35 1.71 -4.36
C VAL A 68 5.38 0.99 -3.50
N LEU A 69 5.61 1.46 -2.27
CA LEU A 69 6.53 0.78 -1.34
C LEU A 69 6.13 -0.68 -1.10
N ALA A 70 4.84 -0.93 -0.85
CA ALA A 70 4.34 -2.29 -0.63
C ALA A 70 4.53 -3.20 -1.85
N LEU A 71 4.36 -2.67 -3.08
CA LEU A 71 4.67 -3.39 -4.31
C LEU A 71 6.15 -3.73 -4.42
N THR A 72 7.04 -2.75 -4.20
CA THR A 72 8.49 -2.96 -4.25
C THR A 72 8.92 -4.02 -3.25
N LEU A 73 8.45 -3.95 -2.00
CA LEU A 73 8.79 -4.93 -0.97
C LEU A 73 8.26 -6.34 -1.31
N LYS A 74 7.07 -6.46 -1.91
CA LYS A 74 6.55 -7.75 -2.38
C LYS A 74 7.37 -8.33 -3.53
N GLN A 75 7.95 -7.50 -4.39
CA GLN A 75 8.83 -7.93 -5.47
C GLN A 75 10.20 -8.37 -4.96
N LEU A 76 10.77 -7.66 -3.98
CA LEU A 76 12.05 -8.03 -3.36
C LEU A 76 11.99 -9.31 -2.52
N LYS A 77 10.80 -9.75 -2.10
CA LYS A 77 10.60 -11.02 -1.39
C LYS A 77 10.71 -12.25 -2.31
N LYS A 78 10.54 -12.07 -3.63
CA LYS A 78 10.74 -13.16 -4.60
C LYS A 78 12.23 -13.48 -4.71
#